data_AF-A0AAJ6ELE1-F1
#
_entry.id   AF-A0AAJ6ELE1-F1
#
_cell.length_a   1.000
_cell.length_b   1.000
_cell.length_c   1.000
_cell.angle_alpha   90.00
_cell.angle_beta   90.00
_cell.angle_gamma   90.00
#
_symmetry.space_group_name_H-M   'P 1'
#
loop_
_entity.id
_entity.type
_entity.pdbx_description
1 polymer ?
#
loop_
_entity_poly.entity_id
_entity_poly.type
_entity_poly.pdbx_seq_one_letter_code
_entity_poly.pdbx_strand_id
1 'polypeptide(L)'
;MKRKLLPALAAIATLSIAAAAAAPVNYKVPEETATFKPGPNLEIVQNNCSGCHSADYVNTQPPQGDKKKDFWKAEVTKMIKVYGATINDADVGKIVDYLAATY
;
A
#
# COMPACT_ATOMS: atom_id res chain seq x y z
N MET A 1 -10.13 63.16 30.29
CA MET A 1 -8.75 62.98 29.77
C MET A 1 -8.56 61.53 29.35
N LYS A 2 -8.91 61.20 28.10
CA LYS A 2 -8.85 59.83 27.56
C LYS A 2 -7.45 59.58 26.99
N ARG A 3 -6.62 58.85 27.74
CA ARG A 3 -5.26 58.48 27.32
C ARG A 3 -5.32 57.52 26.13
N LYS A 4 -4.65 57.93 25.04
CA LYS A 4 -4.49 57.23 23.77
C LYS A 4 -3.72 55.92 23.98
N LEU A 5 -4.42 54.81 24.25
CA LEU A 5 -3.84 53.47 24.37
C LEU A 5 -4.47 52.48 23.38
N LEU A 6 -4.84 52.95 22.18
CA LEU A 6 -5.60 52.15 21.22
C LEU A 6 -5.03 51.96 19.80
N PRO A 7 -3.96 52.61 19.29
CA PRO A 7 -3.53 52.31 17.93
C PRO A 7 -2.52 51.15 17.85
N ALA A 8 -1.90 50.72 18.96
CA ALA A 8 -0.81 49.75 18.91
C ALA A 8 -1.28 48.28 18.82
N LEU A 9 -2.52 47.95 19.22
CA LEU A 9 -3.04 46.58 19.15
C LEU A 9 -3.57 46.20 17.75
N ALA A 10 -3.86 47.17 16.89
CA ALA A 10 -4.43 46.94 15.57
C ALA A 10 -3.39 46.50 14.52
N ALA A 11 -2.10 46.74 14.77
CA ALA A 11 -1.03 46.44 13.80
C ALA A 11 -0.51 44.99 13.87
N ILE A 12 -0.81 44.24 14.92
CA ILE A 12 -0.34 42.84 15.08
C ILE A 12 -1.36 41.83 14.50
N ALA A 13 -2.64 42.24 14.34
CA ALA A 13 -3.70 41.34 13.89
C ALA A 13 -3.76 41.12 12.36
N THR A 14 -3.01 41.87 11.56
CA THR A 14 -3.09 41.81 10.08
C THR A 14 -2.04 40.91 9.42
N LEU A 15 -1.09 40.34 10.17
CA LEU A 15 0.03 39.59 9.59
C LEU A 15 -0.14 38.06 9.58
N SER A 16 -1.29 37.51 10.01
CA SER A 16 -1.38 36.08 10.35
C SER A 16 -2.32 35.23 9.50
N ILE A 17 -2.87 35.72 8.38
CA ILE A 17 -3.74 34.89 7.52
C ILE A 17 -3.43 35.11 6.04
N ALA A 18 -2.19 34.83 5.64
CA ALA A 18 -1.95 34.38 4.27
C ALA A 18 -2.05 32.85 4.30
N ALA A 19 -3.25 32.30 4.11
CA ALA A 19 -3.39 30.88 3.85
C ALA A 19 -2.60 30.58 2.57
N ALA A 20 -1.51 29.83 2.67
CA ALA A 20 -0.74 29.40 1.51
C ALA A 20 -1.66 28.50 0.66
N ALA A 21 -2.17 29.05 -0.44
CA ALA A 21 -2.96 28.30 -1.41
C ALA A 21 -2.01 27.41 -2.23
N ALA A 22 -1.67 26.25 -1.72
CA ALA A 22 -0.99 25.21 -2.49
C ALA A 22 -1.99 24.57 -3.44
N ALA A 23 -1.87 24.85 -4.74
CA ALA A 23 -2.64 24.15 -5.76
C ALA A 23 -2.15 22.69 -5.87
N PRO A 24 -3.05 21.71 -6.10
CA PRO A 24 -2.65 20.33 -6.30
C PRO A 24 -1.82 20.22 -7.58
N VAL A 25 -0.65 19.58 -7.48
CA VAL A 25 0.13 19.20 -8.66
C VAL A 25 -0.49 17.93 -9.23
N ASN A 26 -0.97 17.99 -10.47
CA ASN A 26 -1.41 16.79 -11.17
C ASN A 26 -0.19 16.12 -11.82
N TYR A 27 0.13 14.91 -11.38
CA TYR A 27 1.18 14.08 -11.99
C TYR A 27 0.52 12.89 -12.68
N LYS A 28 0.85 12.69 -13.96
CA LYS A 28 0.42 11.49 -14.67
C LYS A 28 1.29 10.31 -14.23
N VAL A 29 0.74 9.45 -13.38
CA VAL A 29 1.37 8.18 -13.03
C VAL A 29 1.30 7.20 -14.21
N PRO A 30 2.31 6.32 -14.37
CA PRO A 30 2.26 5.22 -15.32
C PRO A 30 1.07 4.28 -15.01
N GLU A 31 0.63 3.54 -16.03
CA GLU A 31 -0.33 2.45 -15.85
C GLU A 31 0.30 1.31 -15.02
N GLU A 32 -0.52 0.69 -14.17
CA GLU A 32 -0.14 -0.51 -13.43
C GLU A 32 -0.03 -1.70 -14.40
N THR A 33 1.15 -2.29 -14.52
CA THR A 33 1.44 -3.35 -15.51
C THR A 33 1.95 -4.65 -14.89
N ALA A 34 2.08 -4.69 -13.56
CA ALA A 34 2.61 -5.84 -12.86
C ALA A 34 1.70 -7.06 -12.99
N THR A 35 2.28 -8.19 -13.40
CA THR A 35 1.57 -9.47 -13.50
C THR A 35 2.28 -10.55 -12.68
N PHE A 36 1.49 -11.52 -12.24
CA PHE A 36 1.99 -12.75 -11.62
C PHE A 36 2.63 -13.66 -12.68
N LYS A 37 3.73 -14.34 -12.33
CA LYS A 37 4.43 -15.27 -13.24
C LYS A 37 3.53 -16.44 -13.63
N PRO A 38 3.63 -16.99 -14.86
CA PRO A 38 2.92 -18.21 -15.23
C PRO A 38 3.24 -19.38 -14.28
N GLY A 39 2.24 -20.15 -13.87
CA GLY A 39 2.42 -21.29 -12.98
C GLY A 39 1.12 -22.00 -12.59
N PRO A 40 1.21 -23.12 -11.84
CA PRO A 40 0.04 -23.87 -11.38
C PRO A 40 -0.81 -23.02 -10.42
N ASN A 41 -2.14 -23.10 -10.52
CA ASN A 41 -3.06 -22.32 -9.67
C ASN A 41 -2.98 -20.79 -9.83
N LEU A 42 -2.40 -20.27 -10.92
CA LEU A 42 -2.27 -18.83 -11.17
C LEU A 42 -3.60 -18.08 -11.02
N GLU A 43 -4.69 -18.62 -11.56
CA GLU A 43 -6.02 -17.99 -11.48
C GLU A 43 -6.49 -17.81 -10.02
N ILE A 44 -6.21 -18.79 -9.16
CA ILE A 44 -6.54 -18.71 -7.72
C ILE A 44 -5.77 -17.56 -7.07
N VAL A 45 -4.49 -17.39 -7.42
CA VAL A 45 -3.65 -16.31 -6.88
C VAL A 45 -4.13 -14.96 -7.39
N GLN A 46 -4.43 -14.84 -8.69
CA GLN A 46 -4.95 -13.60 -9.28
C GLN A 46 -6.25 -13.16 -8.61
N ASN A 47 -7.18 -14.09 -8.37
CA ASN A 47 -8.47 -13.80 -7.75
C ASN A 47 -8.37 -13.41 -6.26
N ASN A 48 -7.35 -13.89 -5.54
CA ASN A 48 -7.23 -13.67 -4.09
C ASN A 48 -6.21 -12.59 -3.70
N CYS A 49 -5.17 -12.34 -4.51
CA CYS A 49 -4.03 -11.50 -4.12
C CYS A 49 -3.98 -10.13 -4.82
N SER A 50 -4.84 -9.89 -5.82
CA SER A 50 -4.85 -8.62 -6.58
C SER A 50 -5.82 -7.57 -6.04
N GLY A 51 -6.57 -7.88 -4.96
CA GLY A 51 -7.64 -7.03 -4.45
C GLY A 51 -7.16 -5.81 -3.66
N CYS A 52 -5.92 -5.82 -3.15
CA CYS A 52 -5.44 -4.78 -2.22
C CYS A 52 -4.15 -4.09 -2.66
N HIS A 53 -3.31 -4.72 -3.47
CA HIS A 53 -2.04 -4.17 -3.96
C HIS A 53 -1.64 -4.80 -5.30
N SER A 54 -0.67 -4.20 -5.99
CA SER A 54 -0.13 -4.74 -7.24
C SER A 54 0.65 -6.04 -7.02
N ALA A 55 0.90 -6.78 -8.10
CA ALA A 55 1.74 -7.97 -8.09
C ALA A 55 3.23 -7.66 -7.80
N ASP A 56 3.64 -6.39 -7.84
CA ASP A 56 5.03 -5.99 -7.57
C ASP A 56 5.48 -6.38 -6.17
N TYR A 57 4.58 -6.32 -5.18
CA TYR A 57 4.87 -6.76 -3.82
C TYR A 57 5.32 -8.22 -3.74
N VAL A 58 4.87 -9.07 -4.67
CA VAL A 58 5.30 -10.47 -4.79
C VAL A 58 6.54 -10.55 -5.69
N ASN A 59 6.53 -9.86 -6.83
CA ASN A 59 7.62 -9.90 -7.82
C ASN A 59 8.96 -9.39 -7.29
N THR A 60 8.94 -8.53 -6.28
CA THR A 60 10.13 -7.88 -5.71
C THR A 60 10.62 -8.50 -4.41
N GLN A 61 9.98 -9.57 -3.91
CA GLN A 61 10.50 -10.28 -2.75
C GLN A 61 11.87 -10.89 -3.06
N PRO A 62 12.81 -10.86 -2.09
CA PRO A 62 14.12 -11.45 -2.31
C PRO A 62 14.01 -12.97 -2.51
N PRO A 63 14.93 -13.59 -3.27
CA PRO A 63 14.96 -15.04 -3.42
C PRO A 63 15.15 -15.73 -2.07
N GLN A 64 14.27 -16.68 -1.74
CA GLN A 64 14.23 -17.31 -0.42
C GLN A 64 15.02 -18.63 -0.34
N GLY A 65 15.49 -19.14 -1.47
CA GLY A 65 16.19 -20.43 -1.55
C GLY A 65 15.35 -21.56 -0.93
N ASP A 66 15.95 -22.32 -0.03
CA ASP A 66 15.32 -23.48 0.61
C ASP A 66 14.15 -23.11 1.54
N LYS A 67 14.05 -21.85 1.99
CA LYS A 67 13.02 -21.39 2.94
C LYS A 67 11.76 -20.83 2.28
N LYS A 68 11.66 -20.89 0.96
CA LYS A 68 10.58 -20.28 0.17
C LYS A 68 9.17 -20.67 0.63
N LYS A 69 8.94 -21.94 0.98
CA LYS A 69 7.59 -22.40 1.37
C LYS A 69 7.16 -21.79 2.71
N ASP A 70 8.05 -21.78 3.69
CA ASP A 70 7.76 -21.20 5.01
C ASP A 70 7.63 -19.68 4.92
N PHE A 71 8.46 -19.02 4.12
CA PHE A 71 8.37 -17.59 3.84
C PHE A 71 7.00 -17.23 3.24
N TRP A 72 6.61 -17.88 2.15
CA TRP A 72 5.34 -17.57 1.50
C TRP A 72 4.13 -17.94 2.35
N LYS A 73 4.22 -19.01 3.16
CA LYS A 73 3.19 -19.32 4.16
C LYS A 73 3.04 -18.20 5.17
N ALA A 74 4.14 -17.63 5.66
CA ALA A 74 4.10 -16.52 6.61
C ALA A 74 3.48 -15.27 5.97
N GLU A 75 3.86 -14.91 4.74
CA GLU A 75 3.30 -13.76 4.03
C GLU A 75 1.80 -13.94 3.74
N VAL A 76 1.36 -15.10 3.24
CA VAL A 76 -0.08 -15.38 3.02
C VAL A 76 -0.85 -15.34 4.34
N THR A 77 -0.28 -15.91 5.42
CA THR A 77 -0.89 -15.85 6.76
C THR A 77 -1.02 -14.41 7.26
N LYS A 78 -0.01 -13.57 7.02
CA LYS A 78 -0.02 -12.15 7.36
C LYS A 78 -1.12 -11.42 6.59
N MET A 79 -1.29 -11.67 5.29
CA MET A 79 -2.37 -11.06 4.51
C MET A 79 -3.74 -11.40 5.10
N ILE A 80 -3.95 -12.65 5.52
CA ILE A 80 -5.22 -13.10 6.11
C ILE A 80 -5.43 -12.52 7.51
N LYS A 81 -4.45 -12.68 8.41
CA LYS A 81 -4.63 -12.41 9.85
C LYS A 81 -4.40 -10.95 10.25
N VAL A 82 -3.52 -10.24 9.54
CA VAL A 82 -3.16 -8.86 9.88
C VAL A 82 -3.89 -7.88 8.96
N TYR A 83 -3.99 -8.19 7.67
CA TYR A 83 -4.59 -7.29 6.68
C TYR A 83 -6.03 -7.66 6.29
N GLY A 84 -6.54 -8.79 6.78
CA GLY A 84 -7.96 -9.16 6.60
C GLY A 84 -8.32 -9.70 5.23
N ALA A 85 -7.36 -10.18 4.45
CA ALA A 85 -7.63 -10.85 3.18
C ALA A 85 -8.56 -12.06 3.41
N THR A 86 -9.70 -12.07 2.72
CA THR A 86 -10.69 -13.16 2.84
C THR A 86 -10.37 -14.23 1.80
N ILE A 87 -9.56 -15.19 2.20
CA ILE A 87 -9.13 -16.33 1.35
C ILE A 87 -9.76 -17.60 1.90
N ASN A 88 -10.34 -18.44 1.03
CA ASN A 88 -10.86 -19.74 1.42
C ASN A 88 -9.72 -20.64 1.91
N ASP A 89 -9.89 -21.32 3.05
CA ASP A 89 -8.89 -22.23 3.63
C ASP A 89 -8.41 -23.30 2.62
N ALA A 90 -9.29 -23.75 1.72
CA ALA A 90 -8.96 -24.72 0.67
C ALA A 90 -7.97 -24.19 -0.40
N ASP A 91 -7.82 -22.86 -0.50
CA ASP A 91 -6.97 -22.21 -1.49
C ASP A 91 -5.64 -21.71 -0.90
N VAL A 92 -5.56 -21.55 0.41
CA VAL A 92 -4.33 -21.10 1.11
C VAL A 92 -3.13 -21.96 0.73
N GLY A 93 -3.28 -23.29 0.79
CA GLY A 93 -2.19 -24.21 0.42
C GLY A 93 -1.77 -24.06 -1.04
N LYS A 94 -2.73 -23.89 -1.95
CA LYS A 94 -2.48 -23.75 -3.40
C LYS A 94 -1.74 -22.45 -3.72
N ILE A 95 -2.08 -21.36 -3.03
CA ILE A 95 -1.41 -20.06 -3.17
C ILE A 95 0.03 -20.16 -2.67
N VAL A 96 0.25 -20.73 -1.48
CA VAL A 96 1.60 -20.93 -0.93
C VAL A 96 2.46 -21.80 -1.85
N ASP A 97 1.90 -22.89 -2.38
CA ASP A 97 2.61 -23.79 -3.28
C ASP A 97 2.94 -23.12 -4.63
N TYR A 98 2.02 -22.34 -5.19
CA TYR A 98 2.28 -21.54 -6.39
C TYR A 98 3.43 -20.56 -6.16
N LEU A 99 3.36 -19.77 -5.09
CA LEU A 99 4.35 -18.73 -4.79
C LEU A 99 5.74 -19.36 -4.60
N ALA A 100 5.83 -20.43 -3.82
CA ALA A 100 7.08 -21.17 -3.59
C ALA A 100 7.62 -21.88 -4.85
N ALA A 101 6.77 -22.21 -5.82
CA ALA A 101 7.20 -22.82 -7.08
C ALA A 101 7.69 -21.78 -8.10
N THR A 102 7.20 -20.54 -8.01
CA THR A 102 7.39 -19.51 -9.05
C THR A 102 8.29 -18.32 -8.63
N TYR A 103 8.49 -18.11 -7.33
CA TYR A 103 9.28 -17.03 -6.73
C TYR A 103 10.22 -17.55 -5.63
#